data_AF-A0A3Q0KYA8-F1
#
_entry.id   AF-A0A3Q0KYA8-F1
#
_cell.length_a   1.000
_cell.length_b   1.000
_cell.length_c   1.000
_cell.angle_alpha   90.00
_cell.angle_beta   90.00
_cell.angle_gamma   90.00
#
_symmetry.space_group_name_H-M   'P 1'
#
loop_
_entity.id
_entity.type
_entity.pdbx_description
1 polymer ?
#
loop_
_entity_poly.entity_id
_entity_poly.type
_entity_poly.pdbx_seq_one_letter_code
_entity_poly.pdbx_strand_id
1 'polypeptide(L)'
;MGEIALISETTVVESPFFDCSQSEVEKRYCVDELTYYQRPFFGELQLMDSKNIYMLQTAFDLIAWSQLQLNLRKDLMQIAEVSVSGDSFDVQAQLSKAKTQEERNLVDKNLVIFLNKYRTHSQTQRWLPASQYHLQQPSVLAEISHDSEWITMVITRFLPPTKNEK
;
A
#
# COMPACT_ATOMS: atom_id res chain seq x y z
N MET A 1 -14.43 -16.02 -5.31
CA MET A 1 -13.69 -15.28 -4.28
C MET A 1 -12.43 -14.78 -4.95
N GLY A 2 -12.24 -13.47 -5.09
CA GLY A 2 -11.07 -12.90 -5.76
C GLY A 2 -9.90 -12.72 -4.80
N GLU A 3 -8.67 -12.77 -5.33
CA GLU A 3 -7.44 -12.48 -4.61
C GLU A 3 -6.70 -11.29 -5.23
N ILE A 4 -6.04 -10.48 -4.40
CA ILE A 4 -5.12 -9.43 -4.88
C ILE A 4 -3.68 -9.92 -4.74
N ALA A 5 -2.97 -9.97 -5.86
CA ALA A 5 -1.52 -10.09 -5.87
C ALA A 5 -0.88 -8.69 -6.01
N LEU A 6 -0.23 -8.16 -4.98
CA LEU A 6 0.35 -6.81 -5.01
C LEU A 6 1.42 -6.62 -6.08
N ILE A 7 2.16 -7.69 -6.41
CA ILE A 7 3.30 -7.68 -7.33
C ILE A 7 2.89 -8.17 -8.75
N SER A 8 1.61 -8.46 -8.99
CA SER A 8 1.18 -8.84 -10.34
C SER A 8 1.21 -7.63 -11.28
N GLU A 9 1.88 -7.78 -12.42
CA GLU A 9 1.94 -6.77 -13.49
C GLU A 9 0.60 -6.57 -14.19
N THR A 10 -0.34 -7.50 -14.01
CA THR A 10 -1.64 -7.47 -14.68
C THR A 10 -2.72 -6.93 -13.74
N THR A 11 -3.36 -5.84 -14.16
CA THR A 11 -4.63 -5.40 -13.58
C THR A 11 -5.73 -6.07 -14.40
N VAL A 12 -6.11 -7.28 -14.00
CA VAL A 12 -7.23 -7.96 -14.65
C VAL A 12 -8.49 -7.60 -13.89
N VAL A 13 -9.42 -6.90 -14.56
CA VAL A 13 -10.78 -6.72 -14.06
C VAL A 13 -11.50 -8.05 -14.28
N GLU A 14 -11.35 -8.98 -13.35
CA GLU A 14 -12.12 -10.22 -13.32
C GLU A 14 -13.19 -10.16 -12.22
N SER A 15 -14.11 -11.13 -12.22
CA SER A 15 -14.95 -11.38 -11.05
C SER A 15 -14.05 -11.44 -9.80
N PRO A 16 -14.31 -10.63 -8.75
CA PRO A 16 -15.62 -10.15 -8.32
C PRO A 16 -15.93 -8.67 -8.60
N PHE A 17 -15.18 -8.00 -9.48
CA PHE A 17 -15.42 -6.58 -9.78
C PHE A 17 -16.66 -6.35 -10.66
N PHE A 18 -17.45 -5.33 -10.36
CA PHE A 18 -18.58 -4.87 -11.16
C PHE A 18 -18.47 -3.37 -11.49
N ASP A 19 -18.97 -2.95 -12.65
CA ASP A 19 -18.93 -1.54 -13.06
C ASP A 19 -19.80 -0.68 -12.14
N CYS A 20 -19.21 0.35 -11.56
CA CYS A 20 -19.87 1.34 -10.70
C CYS A 20 -19.50 2.78 -11.11
N SER A 21 -19.13 2.96 -12.37
CA SER A 21 -18.70 4.24 -12.94
C SER A 21 -19.82 5.29 -12.85
N GLN A 22 -19.48 6.48 -12.35
CA GLN A 22 -20.41 7.62 -12.26
C GLN A 22 -20.47 8.45 -13.56
N SER A 23 -19.52 8.22 -14.47
CA SER A 23 -19.46 8.87 -15.78
C SER A 23 -18.76 7.96 -16.78
N GLU A 24 -18.96 8.21 -18.08
CA GLU A 24 -18.29 7.45 -19.15
C GLU A 24 -16.77 7.70 -19.22
N VAL A 25 -16.29 8.77 -18.57
CA VAL A 25 -14.87 9.16 -18.58
C VAL A 25 -14.09 8.47 -17.46
N GLU A 26 -14.73 8.22 -16.31
CA GLU A 26 -14.10 7.56 -15.16
C GLU A 26 -14.46 6.09 -15.10
N LYS A 27 -13.57 5.22 -15.60
CA LYS A 27 -13.73 3.78 -15.45
C LYS A 27 -13.47 3.36 -14.02
N ARG A 28 -14.53 2.97 -13.32
CA ARG A 28 -14.48 2.54 -11.91
C ARG A 28 -15.22 1.23 -11.72
N TYR A 29 -14.59 0.32 -11.00
CA TYR A 29 -15.15 -0.97 -10.68
C TYR A 29 -15.18 -1.18 -9.17
N CYS A 30 -16.32 -1.57 -8.64
CA CYS A 30 -16.52 -1.82 -7.22
C CYS A 30 -16.43 -3.31 -6.94
N VAL A 31 -16.12 -3.66 -5.70
CA VAL A 31 -16.06 -5.04 -5.24
C VAL A 31 -16.57 -5.10 -3.80
N ASP A 32 -17.56 -5.97 -3.58
CA ASP A 32 -18.16 -6.15 -2.25
C ASP A 32 -17.26 -6.98 -1.34
N GLU A 33 -16.55 -7.97 -1.91
CA GLU A 33 -15.63 -8.80 -1.15
C GLU A 33 -14.44 -9.24 -2.02
N LEU A 34 -13.26 -8.85 -1.58
CA LEU A 34 -11.97 -9.18 -2.15
C LEU A 34 -11.05 -9.61 -1.03
N THR A 35 -10.47 -10.80 -1.14
CA THR A 35 -9.62 -11.33 -0.07
C THR A 35 -8.17 -10.93 -0.32
N TYR A 36 -7.55 -10.29 0.67
CA TYR A 36 -6.10 -10.13 0.71
C TYR A 36 -5.55 -11.01 1.84
N TYR A 37 -4.92 -12.12 1.45
CA TYR A 37 -4.55 -13.24 2.33
C TYR A 37 -5.75 -13.87 3.06
N GLN A 38 -6.00 -13.47 4.32
CA GLN A 38 -7.04 -14.08 5.18
C GLN A 38 -8.11 -13.05 5.59
N ARG A 39 -8.08 -11.85 4.99
CA ARG A 39 -8.94 -10.74 5.37
C ARG A 39 -9.80 -10.30 4.18
N PRO A 40 -11.12 -10.22 4.36
CA PRO A 40 -11.99 -9.63 3.36
C PRO A 40 -11.85 -8.10 3.40
N PHE A 41 -11.82 -7.52 2.22
CA PHE A 41 -11.91 -6.09 1.96
C PHE A 41 -13.07 -5.85 1.00
N PHE A 42 -13.72 -4.72 1.15
CA PHE A 42 -14.57 -4.15 0.10
C PHE A 42 -13.86 -2.93 -0.46
N GLY A 43 -14.24 -2.49 -1.66
CA GLY A 43 -13.61 -1.31 -2.22
C GLY A 43 -13.86 -1.08 -3.69
N GLU A 44 -12.94 -0.35 -4.29
CA GLU A 44 -13.03 0.04 -5.69
C GLU A 44 -11.66 0.03 -6.38
N LEU A 45 -11.71 -0.14 -7.70
CA LEU A 45 -10.62 -0.04 -8.64
C LEU A 45 -10.92 1.11 -9.60
N GLN A 46 -10.04 2.11 -9.63
CA GLN A 46 -10.05 3.18 -10.60
C GLN A 46 -8.97 2.91 -11.66
N LEU A 47 -9.38 2.89 -12.94
CA LEU A 47 -8.45 2.78 -14.06
C LEU A 47 -8.12 4.16 -14.61
N MET A 48 -6.84 4.46 -14.77
CA MET A 48 -6.35 5.71 -15.35
C MET A 48 -5.22 5.43 -16.35
N ASP A 49 -4.95 6.36 -17.25
CA ASP A 49 -3.96 6.17 -18.32
C ASP A 49 -2.54 5.91 -17.81
N SER A 50 -2.18 6.50 -16.66
CA SER A 50 -0.83 6.41 -16.09
C SER A 50 -0.73 5.51 -14.86
N LYS A 51 -1.85 5.10 -14.28
CA LYS A 51 -1.89 4.29 -13.06
C LYS A 51 -3.26 3.68 -12.83
N ASN A 52 -3.27 2.57 -12.09
CA ASN A 52 -4.50 1.99 -11.53
C ASN A 52 -4.46 2.12 -10.02
N ILE A 53 -5.58 2.46 -9.41
CA ILE A 53 -5.71 2.67 -7.96
C ILE A 53 -6.74 1.70 -7.42
N TYR A 54 -6.33 0.84 -6.49
CA TYR A 54 -7.25 0.06 -5.66
C TYR A 54 -7.41 0.78 -4.34
N MET A 55 -8.63 1.09 -3.94
CA MET A 55 -8.96 1.58 -2.60
C MET A 55 -9.78 0.51 -1.90
N LEU A 56 -9.23 -0.04 -0.81
CA LEU A 56 -9.77 -1.20 -0.12
C LEU A 56 -9.94 -0.89 1.35
N GLN A 57 -11.05 -1.34 1.93
CA GLN A 57 -11.40 -1.05 3.31
C GLN A 57 -11.83 -2.32 4.05
N THR A 58 -11.46 -2.38 5.32
CA THR A 58 -11.88 -3.44 6.25
C THR A 58 -11.93 -2.89 7.67
N ALA A 59 -12.69 -3.52 8.56
CA ALA A 59 -12.83 -3.04 9.93
C ALA A 59 -11.48 -3.00 10.67
N PHE A 60 -11.27 -1.96 11.47
CA PHE A 60 -10.06 -1.81 12.27
C PHE A 60 -10.12 -2.65 13.54
N ASP A 61 -9.07 -3.43 13.72
CA ASP A 61 -8.61 -3.88 15.02
C ASP A 61 -7.08 -4.01 14.98
N LEU A 62 -6.43 -4.04 16.16
CA LEU A 62 -4.97 -4.10 16.25
C LEU A 62 -4.37 -5.38 15.64
N ILE A 63 -5.13 -6.49 15.64
CA ILE A 63 -4.70 -7.75 15.04
C ILE A 63 -4.76 -7.63 13.51
N ALA A 64 -5.86 -7.12 12.96
CA ALA A 64 -6.03 -6.87 11.53
C ALA A 64 -4.95 -5.92 10.99
N TRP A 65 -4.66 -4.84 11.72
CA TRP A 65 -3.59 -3.90 11.38
C TRP A 65 -2.22 -4.58 11.34
N SER A 66 -1.88 -5.35 12.38
CA SER A 66 -0.60 -6.08 12.43
C SER A 66 -0.49 -7.13 11.33
N GLN A 67 -1.57 -7.86 11.06
CA GLN A 67 -1.62 -8.85 9.97
C GLN A 67 -1.43 -8.21 8.60
N LEU A 68 -2.04 -7.05 8.36
CA LEU A 68 -1.88 -6.33 7.11
C LEU A 68 -0.40 -5.94 6.87
N GLN A 69 0.28 -5.40 7.89
CA GLN A 69 1.70 -5.08 7.81
C GLN A 69 2.57 -6.32 7.53
N LEU A 70 2.24 -7.46 8.17
CA LEU A 70 2.94 -8.72 7.94
C LEU A 70 2.71 -9.27 6.53
N ASN A 71 1.51 -9.12 5.98
CA ASN A 71 1.18 -9.56 4.63
C ASN A 71 1.89 -8.70 3.58
N LEU A 72 1.99 -7.38 3.78
CA LEU A 72 2.83 -6.51 2.95
C LEU A 72 4.29 -6.95 2.97
N ARG A 73 4.82 -7.34 4.14
CA ARG A 73 6.18 -7.90 4.24
C ARG A 73 6.35 -9.22 3.48
N LYS A 74 5.34 -10.09 3.48
CA LYS A 74 5.35 -11.34 2.68
C LYS A 74 5.39 -11.05 1.18
N ASP A 75 4.73 -9.96 0.76
CA ASP A 75 4.77 -9.45 -0.62
C ASP A 75 6.06 -8.64 -0.90
N LEU A 76 7.13 -8.85 -0.12
CA LEU A 76 8.43 -8.21 -0.28
C LEU A 76 8.37 -6.67 -0.28
N MET A 77 7.33 -6.11 0.35
CA MET A 77 7.21 -4.67 0.55
C MET A 77 7.99 -4.25 1.79
N GLN A 78 8.48 -3.01 1.78
CA GLN A 78 9.21 -2.39 2.88
C GLN A 78 8.59 -1.03 3.20
N ILE A 79 8.43 -0.74 4.50
CA ILE A 79 7.98 0.57 4.99
C ILE A 79 8.98 1.62 4.50
N ALA A 80 8.49 2.58 3.73
CA ALA A 80 9.21 3.77 3.29
C ALA A 80 9.01 4.94 4.24
N GLU A 81 7.82 5.07 4.81
CA GLU A 81 7.46 6.19 5.67
C GLU A 81 6.33 5.81 6.63
N VAL A 82 6.33 6.40 7.82
CA VAL A 82 5.24 6.31 8.80
C VAL A 82 4.89 7.72 9.25
N SER A 83 3.61 8.06 9.28
CA SER A 83 3.11 9.37 9.71
C SER A 83 2.01 9.21 10.74
N VAL A 84 2.11 9.94 11.86
CA VAL A 84 1.18 9.90 12.99
C VAL A 84 1.02 11.29 13.58
N SER A 85 -0.19 11.84 13.62
CA SER A 85 -0.53 13.07 14.36
C SER A 85 0.45 14.26 14.17
N GLY A 86 0.97 14.44 12.96
CA GLY A 86 1.92 15.51 12.63
C GLY A 86 3.41 15.14 12.78
N ASP A 87 3.72 14.02 13.42
CA ASP A 87 5.05 13.42 13.39
C ASP A 87 5.21 12.48 12.20
N SER A 88 6.42 12.38 11.66
CA SER A 88 6.74 11.39 10.64
C SER A 88 8.12 10.78 10.84
N PHE A 89 8.27 9.56 10.33
CA PHE A 89 9.53 8.85 10.26
C PHE A 89 9.76 8.38 8.82
N ASP A 90 10.62 9.09 8.10
CA ASP A 90 11.01 8.74 6.74
C ASP A 90 12.15 7.72 6.79
N VAL A 91 11.79 6.45 6.56
CA VAL A 91 12.72 5.32 6.55
C VAL A 91 13.58 5.37 5.28
N GLN A 92 12.99 5.75 4.14
CA GLN A 92 13.66 5.80 2.85
C GLN A 92 14.80 6.83 2.83
N ALA A 93 14.55 8.03 3.34
CA ALA A 93 15.55 9.09 3.45
C ALA A 93 16.64 8.79 4.49
N GLN A 94 16.34 8.05 5.56
CA GLN A 94 17.35 7.64 6.53
C GLN A 94 18.23 6.52 5.98
N LEU A 95 17.65 5.51 5.34
CA LEU A 95 18.40 4.41 4.73
C LEU A 95 19.25 4.87 3.54
N SER A 96 18.85 5.90 2.79
CA SER A 96 19.67 6.45 1.70
C SER A 96 20.93 7.15 2.20
N LYS A 97 20.92 7.64 3.45
CA LYS A 97 22.07 8.26 4.12
C LYS A 97 22.96 7.25 4.85
N ALA A 98 22.41 6.10 5.24
CA ALA A 98 23.13 5.04 5.92
C ALA A 98 24.13 4.34 4.98
N LYS A 99 25.41 4.34 5.37
CA LYS A 99 26.52 3.76 4.62
C LYS A 99 26.91 2.40 5.17
N THR A 100 26.84 2.22 6.49
CA THR A 100 27.24 0.98 7.17
C THR A 100 26.04 0.12 7.57
N GLN A 101 26.27 -1.16 7.86
CA GLN A 101 25.21 -2.04 8.38
C GLN A 101 24.73 -1.60 9.77
N GLU A 102 25.63 -1.07 10.61
CA GLU A 102 25.30 -0.56 11.94
C GLU A 102 24.32 0.63 11.86
N GLU A 103 24.55 1.55 10.93
CA GLU A 103 23.65 2.68 10.68
C GLU A 103 22.28 2.20 10.18
N ARG A 104 22.24 1.21 9.28
CA ARG A 104 20.96 0.62 8.81
C ARG A 104 20.20 -0.04 9.97
N ASN A 105 20.88 -0.82 10.80
CA ASN A 105 20.28 -1.45 11.98
C ASN A 105 19.75 -0.40 12.98
N LEU A 106 20.42 0.75 13.08
CA LEU A 106 19.96 1.86 13.91
C LEU A 106 18.67 2.48 13.37
N VAL A 107 18.54 2.62 12.04
CA VAL A 107 17.28 3.06 11.40
C VAL A 107 16.14 2.09 11.74
N ASP A 108 16.36 0.78 11.59
CA ASP A 108 15.37 -0.24 11.92
C ASP A 108 14.94 -0.17 13.40
N LYS A 109 15.91 -0.04 14.31
CA LYS A 109 15.65 0.13 15.74
C LYS A 109 14.82 1.38 16.02
N ASN A 110 15.16 2.50 15.41
CA ASN A 110 14.46 3.77 15.62
C ASN A 110 13.03 3.74 15.05
N LEU A 111 12.83 3.06 13.93
CA LEU A 111 11.49 2.80 13.37
C LEU A 111 10.64 1.99 14.35
N VAL A 112 11.17 0.92 14.93
CA VAL A 112 10.45 0.11 15.93
C VAL A 112 10.08 0.95 17.16
N ILE A 113 11.00 1.80 17.64
CA ILE A 113 10.72 2.72 18.75
C ILE A 113 9.60 3.70 18.38
N PHE A 114 9.64 4.27 17.18
CA PHE A 114 8.62 5.19 16.68
C PHE A 114 7.23 4.53 16.61
N LEU A 115 7.14 3.34 16.01
CA LEU A 115 5.89 2.57 15.91
C LEU A 115 5.32 2.21 17.28
N ASN A 116 6.17 1.81 18.23
CA ASN A 116 5.74 1.48 19.59
C ASN A 116 5.23 2.69 20.36
N LYS A 117 5.84 3.86 20.18
CA LYS A 117 5.38 5.13 20.79
C LYS A 117 3.93 5.45 20.40
N TYR A 118 3.56 5.15 19.15
CA TYR A 118 2.28 5.52 18.56
C TYR A 118 1.30 4.37 18.36
N ARG A 119 1.51 3.22 19.03
CA ARG A 119 0.78 1.97 18.77
C ARG A 119 -0.75 2.09 18.71
N THR A 120 -1.35 2.98 19.49
CA THR A 120 -2.81 3.17 19.58
C THR A 120 -3.32 4.39 18.82
N HIS A 121 -2.44 5.15 18.17
CA HIS A 121 -2.82 6.33 17.39
C HIS A 121 -3.13 5.93 15.96
N SER A 122 -3.99 6.69 15.29
CA SER A 122 -4.19 6.58 13.84
C SER A 122 -2.88 6.82 13.11
N GLN A 123 -2.49 5.88 12.25
CA GLN A 123 -1.23 5.95 11.51
C GLN A 123 -1.49 5.81 10.02
N THR A 124 -0.64 6.44 9.22
CA THR A 124 -0.49 6.18 7.79
C THR A 124 0.91 5.63 7.53
N GLN A 125 1.02 4.61 6.70
CA GLN A 125 2.29 3.99 6.33
C GLN A 125 2.38 3.86 4.83
N ARG A 126 3.51 4.28 4.28
CA ARG A 126 3.86 4.16 2.87
C ARG A 126 4.77 2.95 2.69
N TRP A 127 4.46 2.08 1.74
CA TRP A 127 5.18 0.82 1.50
C TRP A 127 5.58 0.71 0.03
N LEU A 128 6.84 0.37 -0.20
CA LEU A 128 7.44 0.21 -1.52
C LEU A 128 8.03 -1.20 -1.68
N PRO A 129 8.11 -1.76 -2.91
CA PRO A 129 8.84 -3.00 -3.13
C PRO A 129 10.30 -2.86 -2.68
N ALA A 130 10.81 -3.81 -1.91
CA ALA A 130 12.18 -3.75 -1.39
C ALA A 130 13.23 -3.64 -2.52
N SER A 131 12.99 -4.29 -3.67
CA SER A 131 13.85 -4.22 -4.86
C SER A 131 13.83 -2.87 -5.56
N GLN A 132 12.81 -2.04 -5.31
CA GLN A 132 12.58 -0.75 -5.96
C GLN A 132 12.64 0.43 -4.98
N TYR A 133 13.09 0.16 -3.75
CA TYR A 133 13.09 1.10 -2.64
C TYR A 133 13.97 2.35 -2.88
N HIS A 134 14.87 2.29 -3.87
CA HIS A 134 15.73 3.41 -4.28
C HIS A 134 15.21 4.15 -5.52
N LEU A 135 14.16 3.66 -6.17
CA LEU A 135 13.62 4.29 -7.38
C LEU A 135 12.76 5.49 -7.00
N GLN A 136 12.85 6.55 -7.82
CA GLN A 136 11.97 7.71 -7.70
C GLN A 136 10.52 7.36 -8.04
N GLN A 137 10.33 6.43 -8.99
CA GLN A 137 9.02 5.94 -9.40
C GLN A 137 8.99 4.40 -9.33
N PRO A 138 8.48 3.83 -8.23
CA PRO A 138 8.28 2.39 -8.12
C PRO A 138 7.11 1.96 -9.00
N SER A 139 7.09 0.69 -9.39
CA SER A 139 5.98 0.07 -10.15
C SER A 139 4.69 -0.02 -9.33
N VAL A 140 4.81 -0.16 -8.02
CA VAL A 140 3.67 -0.22 -7.10
C VAL A 140 4.00 0.55 -5.82
N LEU A 141 2.97 1.19 -5.27
CA LEU A 141 2.95 1.84 -3.98
C LEU A 141 1.75 1.30 -3.21
N ALA A 142 1.96 0.84 -1.99
CA ALA A 142 0.88 0.54 -1.05
C ALA A 142 0.89 1.56 0.08
N GLU A 143 -0.24 2.21 0.33
CA GLU A 143 -0.46 3.09 1.46
C GLU A 143 -1.51 2.45 2.35
N ILE A 144 -1.17 2.19 3.60
CA ILE A 144 -2.12 1.69 4.58
C ILE A 144 -2.32 2.74 5.65
N SER A 145 -3.57 2.99 6.00
CA SER A 145 -3.93 3.86 7.11
C SER A 145 -5.00 3.21 7.97
N HIS A 146 -5.13 3.67 9.20
CA HIS A 146 -6.27 3.31 10.02
C HIS A 146 -6.71 4.48 10.88
N ASP A 147 -8.00 4.48 11.20
CA ASP A 147 -8.59 5.28 12.27
C ASP A 147 -9.12 4.36 13.38
N SER A 148 -10.16 4.77 14.10
CA SER A 148 -10.79 3.95 15.15
C SER A 148 -11.76 2.90 14.61
N GLU A 149 -12.16 2.97 13.34
CA GLU A 149 -13.20 2.15 12.74
C GLU A 149 -12.71 1.34 11.55
N TRP A 150 -11.84 1.91 10.72
CA TRP A 150 -11.46 1.35 9.43
C TRP A 150 -9.96 1.28 9.25
N ILE A 151 -9.53 0.23 8.57
CA ILE A 151 -8.25 0.16 7.88
C ILE A 151 -8.53 0.46 6.41
N THR A 152 -7.81 1.42 5.84
CA THR A 152 -7.82 1.71 4.41
C THR A 152 -6.49 1.31 3.80
N MET A 153 -6.51 0.50 2.75
CA MET A 153 -5.36 0.14 1.93
C MET A 153 -5.55 0.69 0.53
N VAL A 154 -4.66 1.58 0.12
CA VAL A 154 -4.60 2.13 -1.23
C VAL A 154 -3.41 1.53 -1.96
N ILE A 155 -3.65 0.83 -3.06
CA ILE A 155 -2.60 0.27 -3.91
C ILE A 155 -2.59 1.05 -5.22
N THR A 156 -1.52 1.80 -5.45
CA THR A 156 -1.28 2.48 -6.72
C THR A 156 -0.31 1.67 -7.55
N ARG A 157 -0.74 1.18 -8.71
CA ARG A 157 0.12 0.56 -9.71
C ARG A 157 0.41 1.57 -10.80
N PHE A 158 1.66 1.94 -10.98
CA PHE A 158 2.07 2.87 -12.02
C PHE A 158 2.24 2.11 -13.34
N LEU A 159 1.59 2.60 -14.39
CA LEU A 159 1.68 2.01 -15.72
C LEU A 159 2.90 2.58 -16.44
N PRO A 160 3.66 1.77 -17.18
CA PRO A 160 4.68 2.29 -18.06
C PRO A 160 4.02 3.21 -19.10
N PRO A 161 4.69 4.28 -19.55
CA PRO A 161 4.17 5.12 -20.61
C PRO A 161 3.83 4.24 -21.82
N THR A 162 2.61 4.35 -22.32
CA THR A 162 2.22 3.77 -23.59
C THR A 162 3.21 4.30 -24.63
N LYS A 163 4.05 3.42 -25.19
CA LYS A 163 4.87 3.78 -26.34
C LYS A 163 3.90 4.20 -27.42
N ASN A 164 3.82 5.50 -27.69
CA ASN A 164 3.10 5.99 -28.85
C ASN A 164 3.61 5.20 -30.06
N GLU A 165 2.72 4.42 -30.68
CA GLU A 165 2.94 3.97 -32.05
C GLU A 165 3.20 5.22 -32.90
N LYS A 166 4.23 5.11 -33.73
CA LYS A 166 4.75 6.17 -34.59
C LYS A 166 3.68 6.81 -35.47
#